data_AF-A0AAV6PT06-F1
#
_entry.id   AF-A0AAV6PT06-F1
#
_cell.length_a   1.000
_cell.length_b   1.000
_cell.length_c   1.000
_cell.angle_alpha   90.00
_cell.angle_beta   90.00
_cell.angle_gamma   90.00
#
_symmetry.space_group_name_H-M   'P 1'
#
loop_
_entity.id
_entity.type
_entity.pdbx_description
1 polymer ?
#
loop_
_entity_poly.entity_id
_entity_poly.type
_entity_poly.pdbx_seq_one_letter_code
_entity_poly.pdbx_strand_id
1 'polypeptide(L)'
;MRSLRESCGCESVETRSGALKSGIMRLLVLLLVVLSCHGCPDRCLCSSQTVKCQNQDLDNIPRSLPSNTKILFVTGNNISRLTVDSFPNSLEMLTDLYLSGNELESVGEMVFDNLPNLVRLDLSNNKFQAFSDRAFPDDNKLQMLNLSKSFHDNSSVEVVLNVLQSGKLLMLKVLDLSNNNFLILPEDTFRSLSNLVNLSLQNSSIISIQNGTLKVPPLHDLDLRDNSLKYLSTTALAEFDLKPGLRIWLAGNPWRCDCIIEDMLMWLKNSSQVVDVHNLTCTDPEALRRRRLLQVEPSKLKCSGDMEGVLETSYVFLGLVLALIGLIFLLVLYLNRKGIKRWMYNIRDACRDHMEGYHYRYEINSDPRLANLSINSDV
;
A
#
# COMPACT_ATOMS: atom_id res chain seq x y z
N MET A 1 -48.79 17.26 -2.68
CA MET A 1 -49.34 18.58 -2.32
C MET A 1 -49.10 18.83 -0.83
N ARG A 2 -48.37 19.90 -0.51
CA ARG A 2 -48.23 20.62 0.77
C ARG A 2 -48.57 19.91 2.09
N SER A 3 -47.56 19.73 2.94
CA SER A 3 -47.53 19.89 4.42
C SER A 3 -46.29 19.11 4.89
N LEU A 4 -45.19 19.68 5.38
CA LEU A 4 -45.05 20.48 6.59
C LEU A 4 -43.80 21.37 6.40
N ARG A 5 -44.00 22.67 6.40
CA ARG A 5 -42.92 23.67 6.31
C ARG A 5 -43.01 24.57 7.54
N GLU A 6 -42.80 23.98 8.71
CA GLU A 6 -42.73 24.72 9.97
C GLU A 6 -41.67 24.05 10.85
N SER A 7 -40.50 24.68 10.92
CA SER A 7 -39.73 24.89 12.16
C SER A 7 -38.35 25.47 11.84
N CYS A 8 -38.34 26.65 11.22
CA CYS A 8 -37.33 27.65 11.52
C CYS A 8 -38.13 28.87 11.99
N GLY A 9 -37.93 29.26 13.26
CA GLY A 9 -38.65 30.35 13.90
C GLY A 9 -38.40 31.67 13.21
N CYS A 10 -39.28 32.02 12.28
CA CYS A 10 -39.66 33.40 12.01
C CYS A 10 -41.07 33.54 12.59
N GLU A 11 -41.18 34.00 13.84
CA GLU A 11 -42.48 34.41 14.38
C GLU A 11 -43.07 35.48 13.47
N SER A 12 -44.22 35.17 12.88
CA SER A 12 -45.07 36.17 12.26
C SER A 12 -45.71 36.96 13.38
N VAL A 13 -45.20 38.16 13.62
CA VAL A 13 -45.87 39.15 14.48
C VAL A 13 -47.17 39.56 13.77
N GLU A 14 -48.28 38.94 14.14
CA GLU A 14 -49.63 39.44 13.84
C GLU A 14 -49.81 40.78 14.57
N THR A 15 -49.51 41.89 13.89
CA THR A 15 -49.86 43.22 14.39
C THR A 15 -51.37 43.42 14.27
N ARG A 16 -52.09 43.21 15.38
CA ARG A 16 -53.44 43.77 15.57
C ARG A 16 -53.39 45.29 15.38
N SER A 17 -54.34 45.77 14.58
CA SER A 17 -54.58 47.17 14.22
C SER A 17 -54.47 48.14 15.40
N GLY A 18 -53.51 49.05 15.30
CA GLY A 18 -53.42 50.28 16.09
C GLY A 18 -52.76 51.33 15.21
N ALA A 19 -53.56 52.26 14.70
CA ALA A 19 -53.11 53.30 13.78
C ALA A 19 -52.09 54.22 14.45
N LEU A 20 -50.84 54.24 13.96
CA LEU A 20 -49.95 55.39 14.11
C LEU A 20 -48.91 55.46 12.97
N LYS A 21 -48.75 56.68 12.48
CA LYS A 21 -48.05 57.08 11.24
C LYS A 21 -46.54 56.82 11.30
N SER A 22 -45.99 56.11 10.31
CA SER A 22 -44.72 56.44 9.62
C SER A 22 -44.32 55.30 8.69
N GLY A 23 -44.48 55.50 7.37
CA GLY A 23 -44.03 54.54 6.35
C GLY A 23 -42.52 54.26 6.37
N ILE A 24 -41.74 55.15 6.99
CA ILE A 24 -40.28 55.04 7.10
C ILE A 24 -39.88 54.01 8.18
N MET A 25 -40.66 53.88 9.25
CA MET A 25 -40.37 52.91 10.33
C MET A 25 -40.68 51.47 9.90
N ARG A 26 -41.74 51.26 9.09
CA ARG A 26 -42.01 49.95 8.47
C ARG A 26 -40.98 49.56 7.43
N LEU A 27 -40.47 50.52 6.65
CA LEU A 27 -39.40 50.29 5.67
C LEU A 27 -38.07 49.97 6.37
N LEU A 28 -37.73 50.66 7.46
CA LEU A 28 -36.55 50.39 8.27
C LEU A 28 -36.62 49.03 8.98
N VAL A 29 -37.78 48.63 9.48
CA VAL A 29 -37.98 47.29 10.08
C VAL A 29 -37.93 46.19 9.02
N LEU A 30 -38.50 46.40 7.83
CA LEU A 30 -38.35 45.47 6.69
C LEU A 30 -36.89 45.40 6.20
N LEU A 31 -36.16 46.51 6.15
CA LEU A 31 -34.73 46.52 5.84
C LEU A 31 -33.91 45.81 6.95
N LEU A 32 -34.20 46.03 8.23
CA LEU A 32 -33.52 45.37 9.35
C LEU A 32 -33.78 43.86 9.39
N VAL A 33 -34.98 43.40 9.04
CA VAL A 33 -35.33 41.96 8.94
C VAL A 33 -34.67 41.31 7.72
N VAL A 34 -34.52 42.04 6.60
CA VAL A 34 -33.78 41.56 5.42
C VAL A 34 -32.27 41.52 5.67
N LEU A 35 -31.73 42.37 6.55
CA LEU A 35 -30.31 42.41 6.89
C LEU A 35 -29.81 41.28 7.81
N SER A 36 -30.68 40.38 8.29
CA SER A 36 -30.29 39.34 9.27
C SER A 36 -30.63 37.90 8.88
N CYS A 37 -30.98 37.63 7.62
CA CYS A 37 -31.13 36.27 7.13
C CYS A 37 -30.13 36.02 5.99
N HIS A 38 -28.89 35.64 6.34
CA HIS A 38 -28.07 34.88 5.38
C HIS A 38 -28.79 33.55 5.19
N GLY A 39 -29.61 33.48 4.15
CA GLY A 39 -30.49 32.35 3.87
C GLY A 39 -29.70 31.05 3.79
N CYS A 40 -30.33 29.96 4.23
CA CYS A 40 -29.79 28.63 4.02
C CYS A 40 -29.55 28.41 2.52
N PRO A 41 -28.41 27.84 2.09
CA PRO A 41 -28.17 27.58 0.69
C PRO A 41 -29.25 26.68 0.08
N ASP A 42 -29.55 26.91 -1.20
CA ASP A 42 -30.49 26.07 -1.93
C ASP A 42 -30.02 24.61 -1.92
N ARG A 43 -30.98 23.69 -1.78
CA ARG A 43 -30.77 22.23 -1.62
C ARG A 43 -30.09 21.82 -0.31
N CYS A 44 -29.77 22.76 0.58
CA CYS A 44 -29.24 22.45 1.90
C CYS A 44 -30.31 22.58 2.99
N LEU A 45 -30.06 21.90 4.11
CA LEU A 45 -30.84 21.99 5.34
C LEU A 45 -29.99 22.66 6.42
N CYS A 46 -30.46 23.78 6.94
CA CYS A 46 -29.77 24.52 8.00
C CYS A 46 -30.53 24.38 9.30
N SER A 47 -29.82 24.01 10.37
CA SER A 47 -30.38 23.86 11.71
C SER A 47 -29.36 24.33 12.73
N SER A 48 -29.71 25.37 13.49
CA SER A 48 -28.81 26.03 14.45
C SER A 48 -27.51 26.50 13.78
N GLN A 49 -26.38 25.86 14.05
CA GLN A 49 -25.06 26.14 13.48
C GLN A 49 -24.59 25.04 12.52
N THR A 50 -25.49 24.16 12.10
CA THR A 50 -25.19 23.03 11.20
C THR A 50 -25.84 23.26 9.85
N VAL A 51 -25.04 23.14 8.78
CA VAL A 51 -25.50 23.17 7.39
C VAL A 51 -25.29 21.80 6.77
N LYS A 52 -26.34 21.20 6.22
CA LYS A 52 -26.32 19.87 5.60
C LYS A 52 -26.72 19.93 4.14
N CYS A 53 -25.77 19.65 3.27
CA CYS A 53 -25.88 19.62 1.82
C CYS A 53 -25.50 18.21 1.32
N GLN A 54 -26.31 17.20 1.60
CA GLN A 54 -25.94 15.79 1.41
C GLN A 54 -26.77 15.13 0.29
N ASN A 55 -26.11 14.42 -0.63
CA ASN A 55 -26.77 13.74 -1.75
C ASN A 55 -27.69 14.68 -2.57
N GLN A 56 -27.17 15.84 -2.95
CA GLN A 56 -27.92 16.90 -3.66
C GLN A 56 -27.40 17.17 -5.08
N ASP A 57 -26.55 16.26 -5.59
CA ASP A 57 -25.89 16.35 -6.89
C ASP A 57 -25.18 17.69 -7.10
N LEU A 58 -24.50 18.18 -6.05
CA LEU A 58 -23.75 19.43 -6.11
C LEU A 58 -22.40 19.22 -6.80
N ASP A 59 -22.10 20.04 -7.80
CA ASP A 59 -20.77 20.07 -8.43
C ASP A 59 -19.78 21.00 -7.72
N ASN A 60 -20.28 21.87 -6.83
CA ASN A 60 -19.49 22.85 -6.08
C ASN A 60 -20.04 23.06 -4.67
N ILE A 61 -19.20 23.53 -3.75
CA ILE A 61 -19.65 24.01 -2.43
C ILE A 61 -20.56 25.24 -2.62
N PRO A 62 -21.72 25.32 -1.94
CA PRO A 62 -22.59 26.48 -2.04
C PRO A 62 -21.88 27.77 -1.59
N ARG A 63 -21.94 28.83 -2.42
CA ARG A 63 -21.20 30.08 -2.17
C ARG A 63 -21.69 30.87 -0.94
N SER A 64 -22.98 30.78 -0.65
CA SER A 64 -23.64 31.56 0.40
C SER A 64 -23.89 30.71 1.65
N LEU A 65 -22.83 30.44 2.40
CA LEU A 65 -22.92 29.76 3.69
C LEU A 65 -23.21 30.76 4.82
N PRO A 66 -24.10 30.45 5.78
CA PRO A 66 -24.31 31.28 6.97
C PRO A 66 -23.02 31.48 7.77
N SER A 67 -22.73 32.71 8.20
CA SER A 67 -21.48 33.04 8.92
C SER A 67 -21.37 32.38 10.30
N ASN A 68 -22.50 31.98 10.90
CA ASN A 68 -22.55 31.25 12.16
C ASN A 68 -22.44 29.72 11.99
N THR A 69 -22.10 29.23 10.79
CA THR A 69 -21.93 27.79 10.54
C THR A 69 -20.73 27.26 11.31
N LYS A 70 -20.98 26.29 12.18
CA LYS A 70 -19.97 25.56 12.95
C LYS A 70 -19.64 24.19 12.34
N ILE A 71 -20.65 23.54 11.79
CA ILE A 71 -20.53 22.20 11.20
C ILE A 71 -21.12 22.22 9.79
N LEU A 72 -20.32 21.84 8.80
CA LEU A 72 -20.73 21.81 7.41
C LEU A 72 -20.61 20.40 6.84
N PHE A 73 -21.72 19.83 6.41
CA PHE A 73 -21.77 18.56 5.68
C PHE A 73 -22.03 18.84 4.21
N VAL A 74 -21.10 18.47 3.34
CA VAL A 74 -21.23 18.50 1.88
C VAL A 74 -20.90 17.11 1.32
N THR A 75 -21.47 16.07 1.92
CA THR A 75 -21.12 14.67 1.67
C THR A 75 -21.96 14.05 0.57
N GLY A 76 -21.41 13.13 -0.23
CA GLY A 76 -22.20 12.40 -1.23
C GLY A 76 -22.63 13.27 -2.42
N ASN A 77 -21.81 14.23 -2.84
CA ASN A 77 -22.09 15.04 -4.03
C ASN A 77 -21.05 14.78 -5.13
N ASN A 78 -21.04 15.60 -6.18
CA ASN A 78 -20.23 15.41 -7.38
C ASN A 78 -19.09 16.44 -7.49
N ILE A 79 -18.60 16.93 -6.35
CA ILE A 79 -17.56 17.97 -6.32
C ILE A 79 -16.22 17.35 -6.73
N SER A 80 -15.60 17.91 -7.76
CA SER A 80 -14.36 17.36 -8.33
C SER A 80 -13.09 18.07 -7.86
N ARG A 81 -13.17 19.33 -7.46
CA ARG A 81 -11.99 20.15 -7.11
C ARG A 81 -12.31 21.10 -5.99
N LEU A 82 -11.35 21.32 -5.11
CA LEU A 82 -11.36 22.42 -4.15
C LEU A 82 -10.32 23.47 -4.58
N THR A 83 -10.78 24.71 -4.67
CA THR A 83 -9.98 25.90 -5.01
C THR A 83 -10.20 26.98 -3.96
N VAL A 84 -9.39 28.04 -3.98
CA VAL A 84 -9.56 29.21 -3.09
C VAL A 84 -10.99 29.79 -3.16
N ASP A 85 -11.65 29.70 -4.32
CA ASP A 85 -13.02 30.18 -4.53
C ASP A 85 -14.10 29.26 -3.93
N SER A 86 -13.73 28.06 -3.45
CA SER A 86 -14.66 27.12 -2.83
C SER A 86 -15.17 27.62 -1.48
N PHE A 87 -14.36 28.44 -0.79
CA PHE A 87 -14.71 29.12 0.47
C PHE A 87 -14.45 30.62 0.32
N PRO A 88 -15.34 31.37 -0.35
CA PRO A 88 -15.08 32.77 -0.70
C PRO A 88 -15.12 33.75 0.48
N ASN A 89 -15.70 33.35 1.61
CA ASN A 89 -15.82 34.16 2.82
C ASN A 89 -15.21 33.42 4.01
N SER A 90 -14.60 34.17 4.94
CA SER A 90 -14.11 33.59 6.21
C SER A 90 -15.27 33.02 7.03
N LEU A 91 -15.16 31.73 7.39
CA LEU A 91 -16.09 31.03 8.26
C LEU A 91 -15.47 30.85 9.65
N GLU A 92 -15.43 31.94 10.41
CA GLU A 92 -14.79 32.03 11.73
C GLU A 92 -15.29 30.97 12.74
N MET A 93 -16.56 30.58 12.63
CA MET A 93 -17.19 29.62 13.55
C MET A 93 -16.99 28.15 13.13
N LEU A 94 -16.55 27.89 11.89
CA LEU A 94 -16.50 26.55 11.34
C LEU A 94 -15.37 25.73 11.98
N THR A 95 -15.75 24.63 12.63
CA THR A 95 -14.83 23.71 13.29
C THR A 95 -14.79 22.34 12.62
N ASP A 96 -15.87 21.93 11.96
CA ASP A 96 -16.01 20.58 11.40
C ASP A 96 -16.52 20.66 9.95
N LEU A 97 -15.72 20.14 9.03
CA LEU A 97 -16.01 20.12 7.59
C LEU A 97 -16.00 18.67 7.08
N TYR A 98 -17.13 18.23 6.54
CA TYR A 98 -17.29 16.89 5.97
C TYR A 98 -17.54 16.97 4.46
N LEU A 99 -16.59 16.47 3.70
CA LEU A 99 -16.58 16.40 2.24
C LEU A 99 -16.44 14.94 1.75
N SER A 100 -16.81 13.98 2.60
CA SER A 100 -16.69 12.56 2.31
C SER A 100 -17.63 12.12 1.18
N GLY A 101 -17.17 11.19 0.33
CA GLY A 101 -18.02 10.64 -0.74
C GLY A 101 -18.32 11.63 -1.85
N ASN A 102 -17.37 12.51 -2.16
CA ASN A 102 -17.42 13.33 -3.37
C ASN A 102 -16.54 12.69 -4.46
N GLU A 103 -16.32 13.45 -5.53
CA GLU A 103 -15.46 13.10 -6.64
C GLU A 103 -14.13 13.87 -6.60
N LEU A 104 -13.63 14.25 -5.42
CA LEU A 104 -12.49 15.16 -5.34
C LEU A 104 -11.22 14.53 -5.93
N GLU A 105 -10.71 15.15 -6.98
CA GLU A 105 -9.47 14.82 -7.68
C GLU A 105 -8.32 15.70 -7.22
N SER A 106 -8.60 16.95 -6.84
CA SER A 106 -7.56 17.89 -6.40
C SER A 106 -7.99 18.85 -5.28
N VAL A 107 -7.01 19.14 -4.40
CA VAL A 107 -7.06 20.25 -3.43
C VAL A 107 -5.99 21.28 -3.79
N GLY A 108 -6.43 22.48 -4.16
CA GLY A 108 -5.56 23.59 -4.54
C GLY A 108 -4.88 24.29 -3.36
N GLU A 109 -4.01 25.25 -3.70
CA GLU A 109 -3.34 26.13 -2.74
C GLU A 109 -4.35 27.04 -2.02
N MET A 110 -4.09 27.34 -0.74
CA MET A 110 -4.83 28.32 0.07
C MET A 110 -6.34 28.05 0.21
N VAL A 111 -6.79 26.83 -0.10
CA VAL A 111 -8.21 26.42 -0.07
C VAL A 111 -8.80 26.61 1.33
N PHE A 112 -8.03 26.36 2.39
CA PHE A 112 -8.51 26.37 3.76
C PHE A 112 -8.16 27.66 4.53
N ASP A 113 -7.63 28.68 3.87
CA ASP A 113 -7.22 29.96 4.50
C ASP A 113 -8.41 30.68 5.17
N ASN A 114 -9.60 30.58 4.56
CA ASN A 114 -10.83 31.17 5.08
C ASN A 114 -11.50 30.30 6.18
N LEU A 115 -10.84 29.27 6.69
CA LEU A 115 -11.35 28.37 7.73
C LEU A 115 -10.41 28.34 8.97
N PRO A 116 -10.16 29.49 9.63
CA PRO A 116 -9.10 29.64 10.62
C PRO A 116 -9.26 28.79 11.90
N ASN A 117 -10.49 28.31 12.16
CA ASN A 117 -10.81 27.52 13.35
C ASN A 117 -11.15 26.06 13.02
N LEU A 118 -10.80 25.59 11.82
CA LEU A 118 -11.07 24.21 11.41
C LEU A 118 -10.28 23.22 12.28
N VAL A 119 -11.00 22.27 12.90
CA VAL A 119 -10.46 21.25 13.79
C VAL A 119 -10.56 19.86 13.16
N ARG A 120 -11.66 19.58 12.46
CA ARG A 120 -11.91 18.28 11.83
C ARG A 120 -12.21 18.45 10.34
N LEU A 121 -11.48 17.68 9.53
CA LEU A 121 -11.65 17.63 8.09
C LEU A 121 -11.80 16.18 7.64
N ASP A 122 -12.95 15.87 7.07
CA ASP A 122 -13.22 14.57 6.46
C ASP A 122 -13.25 14.67 4.93
N LEU A 123 -12.25 14.07 4.30
CA LEU A 123 -12.07 13.97 2.86
C LEU A 123 -12.08 12.49 2.41
N SER A 124 -12.64 11.59 3.21
CA SER A 124 -12.70 10.16 2.89
C SER A 124 -13.55 9.86 1.66
N ASN A 125 -13.31 8.70 1.03
CA ASN A 125 -14.07 8.23 -0.11
C ASN A 125 -14.09 9.27 -1.25
N ASN A 126 -12.91 9.72 -1.67
CA ASN A 126 -12.66 10.62 -2.81
C ASN A 126 -11.65 9.96 -3.77
N LYS A 127 -11.12 10.69 -4.79
CA LYS A 127 -10.24 10.13 -5.82
C LYS A 127 -9.02 11.03 -6.09
N PHE A 128 -8.26 11.35 -5.04
CA PHE A 128 -7.18 12.33 -5.12
C PHE A 128 -6.05 11.90 -6.06
N GLN A 129 -5.77 12.78 -7.03
CA GLN A 129 -4.62 12.73 -7.92
C GLN A 129 -3.63 13.86 -7.61
N ALA A 130 -4.07 14.93 -6.93
CA ALA A 130 -3.23 16.02 -6.50
C ALA A 130 -3.70 16.61 -5.16
N PHE A 131 -2.75 16.96 -4.30
CA PHE A 131 -3.02 17.64 -3.02
C PHE A 131 -1.86 18.60 -2.78
N SER A 132 -2.17 19.90 -2.77
CA SER A 132 -1.14 20.92 -2.56
C SER A 132 -0.58 20.89 -1.14
N ASP A 133 0.73 20.98 -1.02
CA ASP A 133 1.47 21.20 0.24
C ASP A 133 1.17 22.56 0.88
N ARG A 134 0.54 23.49 0.15
CA ARG A 134 0.10 24.83 0.58
C ARG A 134 -1.42 24.95 0.72
N ALA A 135 -2.14 23.83 0.82
CA ALA A 135 -3.59 23.85 1.00
C ALA A 135 -4.02 24.46 2.35
N PHE A 136 -3.18 24.30 3.38
CA PHE A 136 -3.44 24.75 4.75
C PHE A 136 -2.59 25.96 5.13
N PRO A 137 -3.14 26.92 5.90
CA PRO A 137 -2.37 28.03 6.48
C PRO A 137 -1.43 27.54 7.59
N ASP A 138 -0.38 28.31 7.88
CA ASP A 138 0.69 27.94 8.81
C ASP A 138 0.21 27.75 10.26
N ASP A 139 -0.80 28.51 10.67
CA ASP A 139 -1.36 28.55 12.02
C ASP A 139 -2.66 27.72 12.15
N ASN A 140 -2.93 26.82 11.19
CA ASN A 140 -4.12 25.98 11.21
C ASN A 140 -4.22 25.15 12.51
N LYS A 141 -5.47 24.88 12.91
CA LYS A 141 -5.82 24.19 14.17
C LYS A 141 -6.28 22.75 13.93
N LEU A 142 -5.95 22.18 12.76
CA LEU A 142 -6.48 20.88 12.36
C LEU A 142 -5.94 19.78 13.29
N GLN A 143 -6.86 19.05 13.91
CA GLN A 143 -6.53 17.96 14.84
C GLN A 143 -6.93 16.59 14.31
N MET A 144 -7.91 16.54 13.41
CA MET A 144 -8.38 15.29 12.80
C MET A 144 -8.48 15.44 11.29
N LEU A 145 -7.80 14.54 10.58
CA LEU A 145 -7.82 14.43 9.13
C LEU A 145 -8.19 13.01 8.73
N ASN A 146 -9.29 12.85 8.00
CA ASN A 146 -9.69 11.58 7.42
C ASN A 146 -9.47 11.60 5.91
N LEU A 147 -8.58 10.72 5.44
CA LEU A 147 -8.24 10.49 4.04
C LEU A 147 -8.42 9.00 3.68
N SER A 148 -9.28 8.29 4.42
CA SER A 148 -9.57 6.89 4.15
C SER A 148 -10.25 6.71 2.79
N LYS A 149 -9.87 5.67 2.05
CA LYS A 149 -10.43 5.35 0.74
C LYS A 149 -10.41 6.54 -0.24
N SER A 150 -9.31 7.30 -0.26
CA SER A 150 -9.19 8.51 -1.09
C SER A 150 -8.09 8.41 -2.15
N PHE A 151 -7.29 7.35 -2.11
CA PHE A 151 -6.10 7.15 -2.95
C PHE A 151 -6.15 5.76 -3.61
N HIS A 152 -6.45 5.72 -4.91
CA HIS A 152 -6.75 4.49 -5.64
C HIS A 152 -5.62 4.02 -6.57
N ASP A 153 -4.75 4.93 -7.01
CA ASP A 153 -3.68 4.64 -7.96
C ASP A 153 -2.31 4.60 -7.27
N ASN A 154 -1.37 3.86 -7.85
CA ASN A 154 -0.02 3.72 -7.28
C ASN A 154 0.76 5.05 -7.24
N SER A 155 0.37 6.06 -8.04
CA SER A 155 0.92 7.42 -8.01
C SER A 155 0.48 8.22 -6.78
N SER A 156 -0.49 7.73 -6.00
CA SER A 156 -1.05 8.46 -4.87
C SER A 156 -0.13 8.56 -3.65
N VAL A 157 0.97 7.78 -3.57
CA VAL A 157 1.93 7.87 -2.45
C VAL A 157 2.59 9.26 -2.42
N GLU A 158 3.01 9.78 -3.57
CA GLU A 158 3.62 11.12 -3.67
C GLU A 158 2.63 12.22 -3.23
N VAL A 159 1.36 12.09 -3.62
CA VAL A 159 0.30 13.02 -3.23
C VAL A 159 0.10 13.05 -1.72
N VAL A 160 0.09 11.89 -1.08
CA VAL A 160 0.00 11.76 0.38
C VAL A 160 1.22 12.36 1.06
N LEU A 161 2.43 12.10 0.54
CA LEU A 161 3.65 12.66 1.09
C LEU A 161 3.65 14.19 1.04
N ASN A 162 3.21 14.80 -0.06
CA ASN A 162 3.15 16.25 -0.21
C ASN A 162 2.34 16.91 0.92
N VAL A 163 1.20 16.33 1.30
CA VAL A 163 0.37 16.89 2.37
C VAL A 163 0.92 16.56 3.76
N LEU A 164 1.37 15.33 4.02
CA LEU A 164 1.83 14.90 5.35
C LEU A 164 3.20 15.51 5.73
N GLN A 165 4.07 15.73 4.73
CA GLN A 165 5.40 16.30 4.93
C GLN A 165 5.44 17.82 4.76
N SER A 166 4.32 18.46 4.40
CA SER A 166 4.17 19.92 4.23
C SER A 166 4.65 20.77 5.42
N GLY A 167 4.71 20.18 6.62
CA GLY A 167 5.03 20.89 7.85
C GLY A 167 3.89 21.77 8.37
N LYS A 168 2.71 21.73 7.74
CA LYS A 168 1.53 22.50 8.15
C LYS A 168 0.69 21.79 9.20
N LEU A 169 0.68 20.45 9.21
CA LEU A 169 -0.20 19.64 10.05
C LEU A 169 0.35 19.39 11.47
N LEU A 170 0.94 20.41 12.10
CA LEU A 170 1.64 20.28 13.39
C LEU A 170 0.72 19.93 14.56
N MET A 171 -0.55 20.34 14.51
CA MET A 171 -1.55 20.10 15.56
C MET A 171 -2.32 18.78 15.37
N LEU A 172 -2.01 18.03 14.31
CA LEU A 172 -2.76 16.83 13.94
C LEU A 172 -2.56 15.72 14.98
N LYS A 173 -3.67 15.22 15.53
CA LYS A 173 -3.71 14.15 16.53
C LYS A 173 -4.25 12.84 15.98
N VAL A 174 -5.18 12.92 15.03
CA VAL A 174 -5.86 11.76 14.44
C VAL A 174 -5.71 11.81 12.93
N LEU A 175 -5.12 10.76 12.37
CA LEU A 175 -4.97 10.57 10.93
C LEU A 175 -5.54 9.21 10.54
N ASP A 176 -6.54 9.23 9.66
CA ASP A 176 -7.08 8.01 9.06
C ASP A 176 -6.67 7.93 7.59
N LEU A 177 -5.89 6.90 7.29
CA LEU A 177 -5.37 6.55 5.97
C LEU A 177 -5.80 5.13 5.58
N SER A 178 -6.82 4.58 6.22
CA SER A 178 -7.33 3.23 5.95
C SER A 178 -7.93 3.09 4.57
N ASN A 179 -8.04 1.85 4.08
CA ASN A 179 -8.72 1.51 2.83
C ASN A 179 -8.11 2.21 1.59
N ASN A 180 -6.83 2.53 1.65
CA ASN A 180 -6.06 3.06 0.51
C ASN A 180 -5.19 1.94 -0.08
N ASN A 181 -4.45 2.18 -1.17
CA ASN A 181 -3.58 1.14 -1.75
C ASN A 181 -2.09 1.44 -1.55
N PHE A 182 -1.65 1.49 -0.29
CA PHE A 182 -0.26 1.79 0.07
C PHE A 182 0.58 0.51 0.12
N LEU A 183 1.24 0.16 -0.99
CA LEU A 183 2.15 -0.99 -1.00
C LEU A 183 3.30 -0.81 -0.01
N ILE A 184 3.90 0.38 0.01
CA ILE A 184 5.04 0.76 0.85
C ILE A 184 4.84 2.22 1.30
N LEU A 185 5.01 2.46 2.60
CA LEU A 185 5.13 3.82 3.14
C LEU A 185 6.63 4.18 3.22
N PRO A 186 7.06 5.26 2.54
CA PRO A 186 8.46 5.70 2.60
C PRO A 186 8.93 6.04 4.03
N GLU A 187 10.24 6.03 4.22
CA GLU A 187 10.85 6.52 5.44
C GLU A 187 10.43 7.98 5.67
N ASP A 188 10.35 8.40 6.94
CA ASP A 188 9.97 9.77 7.33
C ASP A 188 8.58 10.26 6.85
N THR A 189 7.68 9.38 6.38
CA THR A 189 6.31 9.74 5.95
C THR A 189 5.57 10.60 7.00
N PHE A 190 5.74 10.28 8.28
CA PHE A 190 5.05 10.95 9.40
C PHE A 190 5.96 11.89 10.21
N ARG A 191 7.14 12.25 9.70
CA ARG A 191 8.16 12.99 10.44
C ARG A 191 7.69 14.37 10.93
N SER A 192 6.83 15.04 10.15
CA SER A 192 6.30 16.36 10.49
C SER A 192 5.11 16.32 11.46
N LEU A 193 4.56 15.14 11.76
CA LEU A 193 3.35 14.97 12.56
C LEU A 193 3.68 14.67 14.04
N SER A 194 4.33 15.63 14.70
CA SER A 194 4.88 15.47 16.05
C SER A 194 3.84 15.31 17.17
N ASN A 195 2.57 15.64 16.92
CA ASN A 195 1.46 15.47 17.87
C ASN A 195 0.51 14.32 17.50
N LEU A 196 0.87 13.48 16.53
CA LEU A 196 0.02 12.40 16.07
C LEU A 196 -0.09 11.29 17.12
N VAL A 197 -1.32 11.02 17.55
CA VAL A 197 -1.65 10.07 18.62
C VAL A 197 -2.33 8.82 18.04
N ASN A 198 -3.24 9.01 17.08
CA ASN A 198 -4.03 7.95 16.49
C ASN A 198 -3.74 7.88 14.99
N LEU A 199 -3.23 6.74 14.53
CA LEU A 199 -2.95 6.46 13.13
C LEU A 199 -3.66 5.19 12.70
N SER A 200 -4.52 5.30 11.69
CA SER A 200 -5.12 4.15 11.04
C SER A 200 -4.54 3.94 9.64
N LEU A 201 -4.01 2.74 9.43
CA LEU A 201 -3.52 2.23 8.14
C LEU A 201 -4.21 0.90 7.80
N GLN A 202 -5.40 0.66 8.36
CA GLN A 202 -6.16 -0.56 8.15
C GLN A 202 -6.47 -0.78 6.66
N ASN A 203 -6.38 -2.01 6.17
CA ASN A 203 -6.78 -2.39 4.81
C ASN A 203 -6.06 -1.56 3.74
N SER A 204 -4.74 -1.36 3.91
CA SER A 204 -3.92 -0.54 3.01
C SER A 204 -2.91 -1.31 2.16
N SER A 205 -2.99 -2.65 2.14
CA SER A 205 -2.08 -3.55 1.39
C SER A 205 -0.59 -3.44 1.78
N ILE A 206 -0.28 -2.94 2.97
CA ILE A 206 1.11 -2.72 3.42
C ILE A 206 1.84 -4.06 3.61
N ILE A 207 3.00 -4.21 2.99
CA ILE A 207 3.80 -5.46 3.06
C ILE A 207 4.81 -5.43 4.21
N SER A 208 5.39 -4.27 4.49
CA SER A 208 6.36 -4.08 5.57
C SER A 208 6.35 -2.65 6.09
N ILE A 209 6.70 -2.48 7.36
CA ILE A 209 6.93 -1.18 8.00
C ILE A 209 8.42 -0.87 7.84
N GLN A 210 8.74 0.27 7.20
CA GLN A 210 10.13 0.69 7.04
C GLN A 210 10.71 1.23 8.35
N ASN A 211 12.03 1.15 8.48
CA ASN A 211 12.74 1.61 9.66
C ASN A 211 12.54 3.12 9.83
N GLY A 212 12.26 3.57 11.06
CA GLY A 212 12.09 4.98 11.38
C GLY A 212 10.72 5.57 11.03
N THR A 213 9.88 4.91 10.23
CA THR A 213 8.57 5.44 9.81
C THR A 213 7.67 5.79 11.01
N LEU A 214 7.75 5.02 12.10
CA LEU A 214 6.91 5.20 13.30
C LEU A 214 7.72 5.71 14.52
N LYS A 215 8.96 6.14 14.30
CA LYS A 215 9.86 6.58 15.36
C LYS A 215 9.40 7.90 15.98
N VAL A 216 9.12 8.91 15.14
CA VAL A 216 8.82 10.29 15.53
C VAL A 216 7.45 10.47 16.20
N PRO A 217 6.32 10.05 15.61
CA PRO A 217 5.02 10.37 16.17
C PRO A 217 4.82 9.67 17.53
N PRO A 218 4.31 10.37 18.56
CA PRO A 218 4.05 9.82 19.88
C PRO A 218 2.72 9.02 19.89
N LEU A 219 2.66 8.00 19.04
CA LEU A 219 1.46 7.20 18.84
C LEU A 219 1.02 6.51 20.13
N HIS A 220 -0.28 6.57 20.37
CA HIS A 220 -0.99 5.81 21.39
C HIS A 220 -1.86 4.71 20.76
N ASP A 221 -2.36 4.94 19.53
CA ASP A 221 -3.21 3.99 18.82
C ASP A 221 -2.72 3.82 17.39
N LEU A 222 -2.36 2.59 17.03
CA LEU A 222 -1.90 2.21 15.70
C LEU A 222 -2.71 1.04 15.16
N ASP A 223 -3.48 1.29 14.11
CA ASP A 223 -4.25 0.26 13.43
C ASP A 223 -3.57 -0.18 12.14
N LEU A 224 -3.10 -1.44 12.12
CA LEU A 224 -2.46 -2.10 10.99
C LEU A 224 -3.25 -3.32 10.51
N ARG A 225 -4.53 -3.44 10.89
CA ARG A 225 -5.36 -4.59 10.51
C ARG A 225 -5.51 -4.73 9.01
N ASP A 226 -5.77 -5.95 8.57
CA ASP A 226 -6.13 -6.28 7.19
C ASP A 226 -5.09 -5.79 6.15
N ASN A 227 -3.81 -5.75 6.52
CA ASN A 227 -2.70 -5.47 5.61
C ASN A 227 -2.07 -6.77 5.09
N SER A 228 -0.93 -6.64 4.41
CA SER A 228 -0.16 -7.76 3.84
C SER A 228 1.13 -8.06 4.62
N LEU A 229 1.16 -7.73 5.92
CA LEU A 229 2.32 -7.96 6.78
C LEU A 229 2.55 -9.46 6.98
N LYS A 230 3.77 -9.92 6.72
CA LYS A 230 4.18 -11.32 6.94
C LYS A 230 4.85 -11.52 8.29
N TYR A 231 5.57 -10.51 8.77
CA TYR A 231 6.24 -10.44 10.07
C TYR A 231 6.51 -8.97 10.40
N LEU A 232 6.84 -8.69 11.66
CA LEU A 232 7.37 -7.40 12.10
C LEU A 232 8.87 -7.52 12.29
N SER A 233 9.65 -6.57 11.74
CA SER A 233 11.10 -6.58 11.88
C SER A 233 11.51 -6.25 13.31
N THR A 234 12.69 -6.72 13.73
CA THR A 234 13.26 -6.42 15.06
C THR A 234 13.39 -4.91 15.32
N THR A 235 13.68 -4.13 14.27
CA THR A 235 13.68 -2.66 14.35
C THR A 235 12.31 -2.10 14.68
N ALA A 236 11.25 -2.57 14.01
CA ALA A 236 9.87 -2.11 14.28
C ALA A 236 9.43 -2.50 15.71
N LEU A 237 9.78 -3.71 16.15
CA LEU A 237 9.51 -4.16 17.53
C LEU A 237 10.21 -3.27 18.57
N ALA A 238 11.48 -2.95 18.36
CA ALA A 238 12.22 -2.03 19.22
C ALA A 238 11.61 -0.61 19.24
N GLU A 239 11.11 -0.12 18.10
CA GLU A 239 10.40 1.17 18.03
C GLU A 239 9.08 1.16 18.80
N PHE A 240 8.37 0.03 18.83
CA PHE A 240 7.16 -0.14 19.64
C PHE A 240 7.47 -0.21 21.13
N ASP A 241 8.54 -0.90 21.53
CA ASP A 241 8.94 -1.00 22.94
C ASP A 241 9.32 0.36 23.55
N LEU A 242 9.78 1.31 22.72
CA LEU A 242 10.01 2.70 23.15
C LEU A 242 8.72 3.47 23.51
N LYS A 243 7.54 2.91 23.21
CA LYS A 243 6.22 3.53 23.40
C LYS A 243 5.31 2.64 24.26
N PRO A 244 5.53 2.55 25.59
CA PRO A 244 4.83 1.58 26.45
C PRO A 244 3.30 1.72 26.48
N GLY A 245 2.75 2.90 26.19
CA GLY A 245 1.31 3.14 26.10
C GLY A 245 0.68 2.84 24.73
N LEU A 246 1.47 2.42 23.74
CA LEU A 246 1.00 2.17 22.38
C LEU A 246 0.10 0.93 22.33
N ARG A 247 -1.10 1.10 21.77
CA ARG A 247 -2.05 0.04 21.44
C ARG A 247 -1.97 -0.25 19.95
N ILE A 248 -1.74 -1.52 19.61
CA ILE A 248 -1.52 -1.97 18.24
C ILE A 248 -2.58 -2.99 17.87
N TRP A 249 -3.19 -2.84 16.69
CA TRP A 249 -4.07 -3.83 16.09
C TRP A 249 -3.43 -4.45 14.84
N LEU A 250 -3.38 -5.78 14.79
CA LEU A 250 -2.60 -6.56 13.81
C LEU A 250 -3.41 -7.69 13.12
N ALA A 251 -4.66 -7.91 13.51
CA ALA A 251 -5.51 -8.95 12.92
C ALA A 251 -5.69 -8.78 11.41
N GLY A 252 -5.96 -9.89 10.71
CA GLY A 252 -6.20 -9.87 9.25
C GLY A 252 -4.93 -9.84 8.38
N ASN A 253 -3.74 -9.84 8.97
CA ASN A 253 -2.48 -9.93 8.23
C ASN A 253 -2.06 -11.38 7.92
N PRO A 254 -1.42 -11.64 6.77
CA PRO A 254 -0.98 -12.98 6.36
C PRO A 254 0.35 -13.39 7.02
N TRP A 255 0.32 -13.59 8.34
CA TRP A 255 1.51 -13.95 9.12
C TRP A 255 2.18 -15.23 8.61
N ARG A 256 3.49 -15.13 8.35
CA ARG A 256 4.33 -16.25 7.91
C ARG A 256 5.07 -16.81 9.13
N CYS A 257 4.70 -18.01 9.52
CA CYS A 257 5.23 -18.71 10.68
C CYS A 257 6.41 -19.62 10.33
N ASP A 258 7.50 -19.01 9.86
CA ASP A 258 8.82 -19.64 9.65
C ASP A 258 9.83 -19.16 10.70
N CYS A 259 11.13 -19.42 10.51
CA CYS A 259 12.13 -18.98 11.50
C CYS A 259 12.24 -17.46 11.65
N ILE A 260 11.76 -16.65 10.69
CA ILE A 260 11.89 -15.19 10.74
C ILE A 260 10.92 -14.60 11.77
N ILE A 261 9.76 -15.21 11.99
CA ILE A 261 8.76 -14.70 12.95
C ILE A 261 9.14 -14.95 14.41
N GLU A 262 10.23 -15.67 14.69
CA GLU A 262 10.60 -16.10 16.04
C GLU A 262 10.70 -14.94 17.03
N ASP A 263 11.42 -13.87 16.66
CA ASP A 263 11.56 -12.67 17.50
C ASP A 263 10.21 -12.01 17.78
N MET A 264 9.35 -11.91 16.76
CA MET A 264 8.00 -11.38 16.91
C MET A 264 7.15 -12.26 17.83
N LEU A 265 7.26 -13.59 17.75
CA LEU A 265 6.52 -14.49 18.65
C LEU A 265 6.97 -14.33 20.10
N MET A 266 8.26 -14.14 20.35
CA MET A 266 8.80 -13.86 21.68
C MET A 266 8.31 -12.50 22.20
N TRP A 267 8.32 -11.48 21.35
CA TRP A 267 7.80 -10.16 21.67
C TRP A 267 6.29 -10.20 21.98
N LEU A 268 5.48 -10.90 21.18
CA LEU A 268 4.03 -11.04 21.41
C LEU A 268 3.69 -11.73 22.74
N LYS A 269 4.56 -12.63 23.23
CA LYS A 269 4.37 -13.31 24.52
C LYS A 269 4.69 -12.41 25.71
N ASN A 270 5.60 -11.44 25.53
CA ASN A 270 6.07 -10.56 26.59
C ASN A 270 5.40 -9.18 26.58
N SER A 271 4.86 -8.74 25.44
CA SER A 271 4.23 -7.42 25.27
C SER A 271 2.72 -7.47 25.49
N SER A 272 2.18 -6.43 26.13
CA SER A 272 0.74 -6.17 26.25
C SER A 272 0.22 -5.11 25.29
N GLN A 273 1.05 -4.66 24.33
CA GLN A 273 0.71 -3.57 23.41
C GLN A 273 -0.26 -4.02 22.30
N VAL A 274 -0.24 -5.30 21.92
CA VAL A 274 -1.12 -5.83 20.88
C VAL A 274 -2.48 -6.19 21.45
N VAL A 275 -3.50 -5.40 21.09
CA VAL A 275 -4.85 -5.52 21.64
C VAL A 275 -5.56 -6.77 21.14
N ASP A 276 -5.35 -7.14 19.88
CA ASP A 276 -6.01 -8.25 19.19
C ASP A 276 -5.12 -9.49 19.05
N VAL A 277 -4.16 -9.68 19.97
CA VAL A 277 -3.15 -10.75 19.94
C VAL A 277 -3.75 -12.16 19.79
N HIS A 278 -4.93 -12.39 20.38
CA HIS A 278 -5.63 -13.68 20.31
C HIS A 278 -6.24 -14.00 18.94
N ASN A 279 -6.36 -12.99 18.07
CA ASN A 279 -6.92 -13.11 16.73
C ASN A 279 -5.84 -13.34 15.67
N LEU A 280 -4.56 -13.32 16.04
CA LEU A 280 -3.45 -13.52 15.11
C LEU A 280 -3.27 -15.00 14.79
N THR A 281 -3.35 -15.34 13.50
CA THR A 281 -3.16 -16.72 13.01
C THR A 281 -2.15 -16.79 11.87
N CYS A 282 -1.41 -17.89 11.79
CA CYS A 282 -0.50 -18.17 10.69
C CYS A 282 -1.25 -18.43 9.38
N THR A 283 -0.75 -17.89 8.28
CA THR A 283 -1.25 -18.15 6.92
C THR A 283 -0.34 -19.12 6.18
N ASP A 284 0.98 -18.94 6.33
CA ASP A 284 2.04 -19.80 5.82
C ASP A 284 2.93 -20.28 6.99
N PRO A 285 3.64 -21.42 6.87
CA PRO A 285 3.48 -22.46 5.85
C PRO A 285 2.20 -23.28 6.04
N GLU A 286 1.83 -24.13 5.06
CA GLU A 286 0.58 -24.91 5.10
C GLU A 286 0.42 -25.74 6.37
N ALA A 287 1.51 -26.29 6.90
CA ALA A 287 1.52 -27.11 8.12
C ALA A 287 1.06 -26.35 9.38
N LEU A 288 1.20 -25.02 9.40
CA LEU A 288 0.83 -24.16 10.53
C LEU A 288 -0.38 -23.27 10.21
N ARG A 289 -0.97 -23.38 9.02
CA ARG A 289 -2.09 -22.55 8.57
C ARG A 289 -3.25 -22.58 9.58
N ARG A 290 -3.81 -21.40 9.89
CA ARG A 290 -4.86 -21.12 10.88
C ARG A 290 -4.50 -21.41 12.35
N ARG A 291 -3.25 -21.81 12.66
CA ARG A 291 -2.81 -21.89 14.06
C ARG A 291 -2.62 -20.49 14.63
N ARG A 292 -3.02 -20.29 15.89
CA ARG A 292 -2.82 -19.01 16.59
C ARG A 292 -1.34 -18.78 16.86
N LEU A 293 -0.84 -17.57 16.63
CA LEU A 293 0.59 -17.24 16.78
C LEU A 293 1.10 -17.58 18.19
N LEU A 294 0.35 -17.22 19.23
CA LEU A 294 0.71 -17.51 20.63
C LEU A 294 0.86 -19.00 20.95
N GLN A 295 0.25 -19.90 20.15
CA GLN A 295 0.30 -21.35 20.35
C GLN A 295 1.42 -22.02 19.54
N VAL A 296 2.16 -21.27 18.72
CA VAL A 296 3.25 -21.83 17.93
C VAL A 296 4.48 -21.99 18.81
N GLU A 297 5.04 -23.20 18.81
CA GLU A 297 6.31 -23.51 19.46
C GLU A 297 7.47 -23.17 18.52
N PRO A 298 8.57 -22.56 19.02
CA PRO A 298 9.74 -22.23 18.21
C PRO A 298 10.35 -23.45 17.48
N SER A 299 10.27 -24.64 18.08
CA SER A 299 10.76 -25.91 17.51
C SER A 299 10.07 -26.32 16.21
N LYS A 300 8.89 -25.76 15.90
CA LYS A 300 8.11 -26.04 14.68
C LYS A 300 8.40 -25.04 13.56
N LEU A 301 9.11 -23.94 13.85
CA LEU A 301 9.49 -22.95 12.86
C LEU A 301 10.66 -23.49 12.05
N LYS A 302 10.48 -23.58 10.74
CA LYS A 302 11.49 -24.06 9.79
C LYS A 302 11.75 -22.99 8.74
N CYS A 303 13.00 -22.88 8.28
CA CYS A 303 13.37 -22.00 7.17
C CYS A 303 13.93 -22.80 6.01
N SER A 304 13.72 -22.32 4.78
CA SER A 304 14.16 -22.96 3.52
C SER A 304 15.69 -23.08 3.33
N GLY A 305 16.46 -22.89 4.39
CA GLY A 305 17.87 -23.31 4.48
C GLY A 305 18.04 -24.82 4.69
N ASP A 306 16.97 -25.54 5.03
CA ASP A 306 16.89 -27.00 4.85
C ASP A 306 16.74 -27.31 3.34
N MET A 307 17.85 -27.19 2.60
CA MET A 307 18.00 -27.61 1.20
C MET A 307 17.96 -29.14 1.04
N GLU A 308 17.10 -29.83 1.80
CA GLU A 308 16.95 -31.28 1.72
C GLU A 308 15.95 -31.67 0.62
N GLY A 309 15.02 -30.79 0.24
CA GLY A 309 13.98 -31.09 -0.77
C GLY A 309 14.27 -30.63 -2.21
N VAL A 310 15.00 -29.53 -2.40
CA VAL A 310 15.16 -28.93 -3.76
C VAL A 310 16.27 -29.64 -4.54
N LEU A 311 17.37 -30.03 -3.89
CA LEU A 311 18.43 -30.81 -4.53
C LEU A 311 17.92 -32.18 -5.01
N GLU A 312 17.12 -32.87 -4.21
CA GLU A 312 16.58 -34.19 -4.57
C GLU A 312 15.76 -34.16 -5.86
N THR A 313 14.87 -33.18 -6.02
CA THR A 313 14.06 -33.06 -7.24
C THR A 313 14.92 -32.77 -8.48
N SER A 314 16.01 -32.02 -8.35
CA SER A 314 16.96 -31.74 -9.43
C SER A 314 17.77 -32.98 -9.84
N TYR A 315 18.24 -33.80 -8.89
CA TYR A 315 19.03 -35.00 -9.21
C TYR A 315 18.18 -36.12 -9.80
N VAL A 316 16.93 -36.28 -9.34
CA VAL A 316 15.99 -37.26 -9.94
C VAL A 316 15.71 -36.90 -11.40
N PHE A 317 15.47 -35.61 -11.70
CA PHE A 317 15.28 -35.15 -13.07
C PHE A 317 16.53 -35.38 -13.95
N LEU A 318 17.72 -35.06 -13.43
CA LEU A 318 18.99 -35.34 -14.10
C LEU A 318 19.17 -36.85 -14.38
N GLY A 319 18.85 -37.70 -13.41
CA GLY A 319 18.93 -39.15 -13.54
C GLY A 319 18.00 -39.70 -14.63
N LEU A 320 16.77 -39.20 -14.70
CA LEU A 320 15.82 -39.56 -15.75
C LEU A 320 16.30 -39.13 -17.15
N VAL A 321 16.87 -37.93 -17.28
CA VAL A 321 17.43 -37.43 -18.54
C VAL A 321 18.61 -38.28 -18.99
N LEU A 322 19.54 -38.60 -18.08
CA LEU A 322 20.70 -39.44 -18.40
C LEU A 322 20.29 -40.86 -18.78
N ALA A 323 19.29 -41.44 -18.10
CA ALA A 323 18.74 -42.74 -18.46
C ALA A 323 18.13 -42.74 -19.86
N LEU A 324 17.36 -41.70 -20.22
CA LEU A 324 16.76 -41.54 -21.54
C LEU A 324 17.85 -41.44 -22.64
N ILE A 325 18.88 -40.62 -22.41
CA ILE A 325 20.02 -40.48 -23.33
C ILE A 325 20.71 -41.84 -23.53
N GLY A 326 20.97 -42.58 -22.44
CA GLY A 326 21.55 -43.92 -22.51
C GLY A 326 20.69 -44.90 -23.32
N LEU A 327 19.37 -44.86 -23.13
CA LEU A 327 18.43 -45.73 -23.85
C LEU A 327 18.40 -45.42 -25.35
N ILE A 328 18.39 -44.14 -25.72
CA ILE A 328 18.48 -43.69 -27.12
C ILE A 328 19.82 -44.11 -27.73
N PHE A 329 20.93 -43.93 -27.01
CA PHE A 329 22.25 -44.32 -27.49
C PHE A 329 22.35 -45.83 -27.74
N LEU A 330 21.86 -46.66 -26.80
CA LEU A 330 21.78 -48.11 -26.97
C LEU A 330 20.88 -48.51 -28.15
N LEU A 331 19.76 -47.83 -28.36
CA LEU A 331 18.88 -48.05 -29.49
C LEU A 331 19.60 -47.74 -30.82
N VAL A 332 20.32 -46.62 -30.90
CA VAL A 332 21.11 -46.25 -32.09
C VAL A 332 22.19 -47.29 -32.38
N LEU A 333 22.92 -47.75 -31.36
CA LEU A 333 23.89 -48.83 -31.49
C LEU A 333 23.24 -50.15 -31.94
N TYR A 334 22.06 -50.47 -31.39
CA TYR A 334 21.32 -51.67 -31.73
C TYR A 334 20.85 -51.67 -33.20
N LEU A 335 20.26 -50.56 -33.66
CA LEU A 335 19.81 -50.39 -35.04
C LEU A 335 20.99 -50.45 -36.03
N ASN A 336 22.13 -49.85 -35.66
CA ASN A 336 23.33 -49.84 -36.49
C ASN A 336 24.26 -51.04 -36.28
N ARG A 337 23.88 -52.04 -35.46
CA ARG A 337 24.78 -53.14 -35.06
C ARG A 337 25.41 -53.89 -36.24
N LYS A 338 24.66 -54.07 -37.34
CA LYS A 338 25.16 -54.74 -38.55
C LYS A 338 26.17 -53.88 -39.31
N GLY A 339 25.88 -52.58 -39.41
CA GLY A 339 26.78 -51.59 -40.03
C GLY A 339 28.08 -51.44 -39.24
N ILE A 340 27.99 -51.32 -37.91
CA ILE A 340 29.15 -51.24 -37.01
C ILE A 340 30.00 -52.50 -37.10
N LYS A 341 29.39 -53.71 -37.09
CA LYS A 341 30.13 -54.95 -37.29
C LYS A 341 30.89 -54.97 -38.62
N ARG A 342 30.22 -54.60 -39.73
CA ARG A 342 30.85 -54.54 -41.05
C ARG A 342 32.00 -53.51 -41.08
N TRP A 343 31.80 -52.33 -40.51
CA TRP A 343 32.84 -51.30 -40.41
C TRP A 343 34.04 -51.76 -39.59
N MET A 344 33.79 -52.44 -38.46
CA MET A 344 34.84 -52.97 -37.58
C MET A 344 35.66 -54.08 -38.26
N TYR A 345 35.02 -54.96 -39.04
CA TYR A 345 35.74 -55.94 -39.86
C TYR A 345 36.60 -55.26 -40.93
N ASN A 346 36.03 -54.30 -41.67
CA ASN A 346 36.78 -53.56 -42.70
C ASN A 346 37.99 -52.81 -42.13
N ILE A 347 37.87 -52.20 -40.94
CA ILE A 347 38.99 -51.53 -40.26
C ILE A 347 40.05 -52.53 -39.83
N ARG A 348 39.64 -53.66 -39.24
CA ARG A 348 40.58 -54.69 -38.82
C ARG A 348 41.37 -55.21 -40.01
N ASP A 349 40.69 -55.43 -41.12
CA ASP A 349 41.31 -55.94 -42.35
C ASP A 349 42.25 -54.87 -42.94
N ALA A 350 41.85 -53.59 -42.97
CA ALA A 350 42.73 -52.48 -43.39
C ALA A 350 43.97 -52.30 -42.48
N CYS A 351 43.81 -52.44 -41.16
CA CYS A 351 44.94 -52.41 -40.22
C CYS A 351 45.85 -53.62 -40.41
N ARG A 352 45.29 -54.80 -40.69
CA ARG A 352 46.05 -56.02 -40.95
C ARG A 352 46.89 -55.86 -42.22
N ASP A 353 46.30 -55.38 -43.31
CA ASP A 353 47.00 -55.13 -44.57
C ASP A 353 48.12 -54.10 -44.38
N HIS A 354 47.89 -53.07 -43.57
CA HIS A 354 48.92 -52.06 -43.27
C HIS A 354 50.08 -52.65 -42.46
N MET A 355 49.79 -53.46 -41.45
CA MET A 355 50.81 -54.15 -40.63
C MET A 355 51.61 -55.18 -41.44
N GLU A 356 50.95 -55.95 -42.31
CA GLU A 356 51.64 -56.88 -43.23
C GLU A 356 52.55 -56.11 -44.21
N GLY A 357 52.10 -54.95 -44.72
CA GLY A 357 52.94 -54.06 -45.53
C GLY A 357 54.18 -53.54 -44.79
N TYR A 358 54.06 -53.20 -43.50
CA TYR A 358 55.23 -52.85 -42.67
C TYR A 358 56.17 -54.04 -42.48
N HIS A 359 55.63 -55.24 -42.27
CA HIS A 359 56.43 -56.46 -42.09
C HIS A 359 57.24 -56.79 -43.35
N TYR A 360 56.62 -56.74 -44.54
CA TYR A 360 57.32 -56.95 -45.81
C TYR A 360 58.42 -55.90 -46.06
N ARG A 361 58.16 -54.62 -45.77
CA ARG A 361 59.19 -53.57 -45.90
C ARG A 361 60.34 -53.76 -44.92
N TYR A 362 60.04 -54.21 -43.70
CA TYR A 362 61.06 -54.52 -42.72
C TYR A 362 61.96 -55.67 -43.20
N GLU A 363 61.36 -56.78 -43.67
CA GLU A 363 62.10 -57.93 -44.19
C GLU A 363 63.03 -57.57 -45.35
N ILE A 364 62.56 -56.78 -46.33
CA ILE A 364 63.38 -56.30 -47.46
C ILE A 364 64.56 -55.44 -46.99
N ASN A 365 64.33 -54.53 -46.04
CA ASN A 365 65.39 -53.66 -45.53
C ASN A 365 66.38 -54.40 -44.61
N SER A 366 65.97 -55.53 -44.04
CA SER A 366 66.81 -56.38 -43.19
C SER A 366 67.53 -57.51 -43.95
N ASP A 367 67.37 -57.63 -45.28
CA ASP A 367 68.11 -58.60 -46.09
C ASP A 367 69.61 -58.21 -46.16
N PRO A 368 70.52 -59.01 -45.58
CA PRO A 368 71.96 -58.70 -45.53
C PRO A 368 72.62 -58.66 -46.93
N ARG A 369 71.94 -59.12 -47.99
CA ARG A 369 72.44 -59.00 -49.38
C ARG A 369 72.40 -57.56 -49.90
N LEU A 370 71.46 -56.72 -49.42
CA LEU A 370 71.36 -55.30 -49.80
C LEU A 370 72.38 -54.42 -49.08
N ALA A 371 72.82 -54.79 -47.87
CA ALA A 371 73.91 -54.10 -47.18
C ALA A 371 75.26 -54.21 -47.95
N ASN A 372 75.50 -55.35 -48.61
CA ASN A 372 76.72 -55.62 -49.37
C ASN A 372 76.74 -55.03 -50.79
N LEU A 373 75.62 -54.47 -51.28
CA LEU A 373 75.58 -53.79 -52.58
C LEU A 373 76.02 -52.31 -52.49
N SER A 374 76.11 -51.74 -51.30
CA SER A 374 76.59 -50.36 -51.09
C SER A 374 78.10 -50.24 -50.83
N ILE A 375 78.80 -51.37 -50.65
CA ILE A 375 80.24 -51.40 -50.29
C ILE A 375 81.15 -51.62 -51.52
N ASN A 376 80.60 -51.99 -52.69
CA ASN A 376 81.38 -52.35 -53.89
C ASN A 376 81.09 -51.50 -55.15
N SER A 377 80.63 -50.25 -55.02
CA SER A 377 80.44 -49.35 -56.18
C SER A 377 81.31 -48.08 -56.19
N ASP A 378 82.39 -48.05 -55.40
CA ASP A 378 83.50 -47.11 -55.57
C ASP A 378 84.78 -47.90 -55.86
N VAL A 379 85.04 -48.19 -57.15
CA VAL A 379 86.32 -48.09 -57.89
C VAL A 379 86.03 -48.24 -59.38
#